data_AF-A0A918EKQ7-F1
#
_entry.id   AF-A0A918EKQ7-F1
#
_cell.length_a   1.000
_cell.length_b   1.000
_cell.length_c   1.000
_cell.angle_alpha   90.00
_cell.angle_beta   90.00
_cell.angle_gamma   90.00
#
_symmetry.space_group_name_H-M   'P 1'
#
loop_
_entity.id
_entity.type
_entity.pdbx_description
1 polymer ?
#
loop_
_entity_poly.entity_id
_entity_poly.type
_entity_poly.pdbx_seq_one_letter_code
_entity_poly.pdbx_strand_id
1 'polypeptide(L)'
;MSWTDQDFGFEVPAVVALTLMYCDQPGRAEELFHDGIAEFEAKGWRGAHLSFAYTLLGYIRFRRGRLAEAEDFVRSGLQIADRVGHGIPAQLYAVGTLVETLLARGRTDAAQRIADGYRFGEDVPQTVVYPDPQVVRGKLLLARGRIDEAVQQLTAAGDRLEQRGTQNPAWSPWRLDLALALVDRRPQEARRHADEAVARARAFGTASAIGQALRVAAATSDPARAIPLLTEAVDHLEQSPAAYELAHALVDRGTVLRSVGDLDQAAQQLYRGMETAVVCGADALATRARNQLAAAGLRPRRPPTAERDVLTTREEAAALLVAKGLDNTAVAGRLGSDEQTVSELMSAVFTKLGTDRLGLRRSLGL
;
A
#
# COMPACT_ATOMS: atom_id res chain seq x y z
N MET A 1 -11.76 22.89 -7.05
CA MET A 1 -12.89 21.97 -7.32
C MET A 1 -13.70 21.93 -6.05
N SER A 2 -14.99 22.30 -6.06
CA SER A 2 -15.82 22.28 -4.85
C SER A 2 -16.28 20.85 -4.56
N TRP A 3 -16.29 20.47 -3.28
CA TRP A 3 -16.80 19.19 -2.77
C TRP A 3 -18.27 19.22 -2.42
N THR A 4 -18.89 20.40 -2.48
CA THR A 4 -20.30 20.63 -2.15
C THR A 4 -21.02 21.34 -3.29
N ASP A 5 -20.52 21.12 -4.50
CA ASP A 5 -21.14 21.56 -5.74
C ASP A 5 -22.56 20.98 -5.84
N GLN A 6 -23.52 21.76 -6.34
CA GLN A 6 -24.93 21.35 -6.36
C GLN A 6 -25.23 20.31 -7.44
N ASP A 7 -24.45 20.27 -8.52
CA ASP A 7 -24.69 19.39 -9.66
C ASP A 7 -23.84 18.11 -9.57
N PHE A 8 -22.60 18.23 -9.07
CA PHE A 8 -21.61 17.13 -9.07
C PHE A 8 -21.23 16.62 -7.68
N GLY A 9 -21.69 17.30 -6.62
CA GLY A 9 -21.45 16.90 -5.24
C GLY A 9 -19.97 16.68 -4.92
N PHE A 10 -19.71 15.62 -4.16
CA PHE A 10 -18.37 15.20 -3.76
C PHE A 10 -17.81 14.07 -4.63
N GLU A 11 -18.62 13.48 -5.51
CA GLU A 11 -18.23 12.27 -6.24
C GLU A 11 -17.11 12.55 -7.24
N VAL A 12 -17.19 13.65 -7.99
CA VAL A 12 -16.15 14.03 -8.96
C VAL A 12 -14.78 14.24 -8.28
N PRO A 13 -14.63 15.09 -7.25
CA PRO A 13 -13.33 15.24 -6.58
C PRO A 13 -12.86 13.94 -5.92
N ALA A 14 -13.75 13.13 -5.37
CA ALA A 14 -13.38 11.84 -4.79
C ALA A 14 -12.83 10.86 -5.85
N VAL A 15 -13.48 10.74 -7.02
CA VAL A 15 -13.02 9.87 -8.12
C VAL A 15 -11.67 10.36 -8.67
N VAL A 16 -11.48 11.67 -8.81
CA VAL A 16 -10.19 12.26 -9.21
C VAL A 16 -9.11 11.92 -8.19
N ALA A 17 -9.38 12.10 -6.89
CA ALA A 17 -8.44 11.79 -5.83
C ALA A 17 -8.07 10.29 -5.81
N LEU A 18 -9.05 9.38 -5.94
CA LEU A 18 -8.78 7.95 -6.02
C LEU A 18 -7.97 7.57 -7.26
N THR A 19 -8.23 8.21 -8.40
CA THR A 19 -7.42 8.02 -9.62
C THR A 19 -5.98 8.45 -9.39
N LEU A 20 -5.75 9.61 -8.78
CA LEU A 20 -4.41 10.10 -8.43
C LEU A 20 -3.69 9.15 -7.48
N MET A 21 -4.39 8.62 -6.46
CA MET A 21 -3.84 7.62 -5.54
C MET A 21 -3.43 6.34 -6.28
N TYR A 22 -4.25 5.84 -7.22
CA TYR A 22 -3.90 4.66 -8.01
C TYR A 22 -2.74 4.91 -8.99
N CYS A 23 -2.49 6.17 -9.37
CA CYS A 23 -1.41 6.59 -10.26
C CYS A 23 -0.16 7.09 -9.52
N ASP A 24 0.14 6.57 -8.33
CA ASP A 24 1.30 6.94 -7.50
C ASP A 24 1.39 8.44 -7.14
N GLN A 25 0.26 9.15 -7.09
CA GLN A 25 0.15 10.55 -6.62
C GLN A 25 -0.80 10.71 -5.41
N PRO A 26 -0.68 9.89 -4.35
CA PRO A 26 -1.55 9.96 -3.17
C PRO A 26 -1.44 11.28 -2.40
N GLY A 27 -0.33 12.02 -2.45
CA GLY A 27 -0.19 13.33 -1.80
C GLY A 27 -1.18 14.35 -2.36
N ARG A 28 -1.38 14.34 -3.68
CA ARG A 28 -2.41 15.18 -4.33
C ARG A 28 -3.83 14.71 -3.99
N ALA A 29 -4.01 13.41 -3.82
CA ALA A 29 -5.30 12.88 -3.37
C ALA A 29 -5.62 13.37 -1.95
N GLU A 30 -4.64 13.39 -1.04
CA GLU A 30 -4.81 13.93 0.31
C GLU A 30 -5.12 15.41 0.34
N GLU A 31 -4.43 16.23 -0.47
CA GLU A 31 -4.73 17.66 -0.61
C GLU A 31 -6.21 17.86 -0.95
N LEU A 32 -6.72 17.14 -1.96
CA LEU A 32 -8.12 17.21 -2.35
C LEU A 32 -9.06 16.82 -1.21
N PHE A 33 -8.78 15.72 -0.49
CA PHE A 33 -9.63 15.29 0.63
C PHE A 33 -9.55 16.24 1.83
N HIS A 34 -8.40 16.84 2.13
CA HIS A 34 -8.28 17.86 3.17
C HIS A 34 -9.13 19.09 2.84
N ASP A 35 -9.06 19.59 1.60
CA ASP A 35 -9.89 20.71 1.14
C ASP A 35 -11.39 20.36 1.25
N GLY A 36 -11.76 19.14 0.87
CA GLY A 36 -13.14 18.66 0.94
C GLY A 36 -13.67 18.53 2.37
N ILE A 37 -12.87 17.98 3.29
CA ILE A 37 -13.22 17.90 4.71
C ILE A 37 -13.43 19.31 5.29
N ALA A 38 -12.51 20.23 5.00
CA ALA A 38 -12.61 21.61 5.47
C ALA A 38 -13.89 22.31 4.92
N GLU A 39 -14.23 22.07 3.65
CA GLU A 39 -15.44 22.60 3.03
C GLU A 39 -16.71 22.00 3.66
N PHE A 40 -16.76 20.69 3.90
CA PHE A 40 -17.87 20.03 4.60
C PHE A 40 -18.07 20.60 6.00
N GLU A 41 -16.99 20.74 6.77
CA GLU A 41 -17.05 21.26 8.14
C GLU A 41 -17.52 22.72 8.16
N ALA A 42 -17.01 23.57 7.26
CA ALA A 42 -17.42 24.97 7.13
C ALA A 42 -18.91 25.11 6.77
N LYS A 43 -19.46 24.19 5.97
CA LYS A 43 -20.90 24.13 5.65
C LYS A 43 -21.75 23.35 6.66
N GLY A 44 -21.15 22.83 7.73
CA GLY A 44 -21.85 22.10 8.80
C GLY A 44 -22.29 20.67 8.43
N TRP A 45 -21.73 20.08 7.37
CA TRP A 45 -22.02 18.71 6.95
C TRP A 45 -21.35 17.71 7.90
N ARG A 46 -22.15 16.93 8.65
CA ARG A 46 -21.65 15.98 9.67
C ARG A 46 -22.10 14.53 9.47
N GLY A 47 -22.71 14.23 8.32
CA GLY A 47 -23.30 12.94 8.01
C GLY A 47 -22.39 12.03 7.17
N ALA A 48 -23.01 11.21 6.32
CA ALA A 48 -22.32 10.20 5.52
C ALA A 48 -21.19 10.76 4.63
N HIS A 49 -21.34 11.97 4.07
CA HIS A 49 -20.30 12.63 3.26
C HIS A 49 -18.98 12.82 4.03
N LEU A 50 -19.08 13.29 5.28
CA LEU A 50 -17.91 13.47 6.13
C LEU A 50 -17.29 12.11 6.50
N SER A 51 -18.12 11.12 6.82
CA SER A 51 -17.67 9.74 7.04
C SER A 51 -16.88 9.18 5.84
N PHE A 52 -17.38 9.38 4.62
CA PHE A 52 -16.71 8.98 3.38
C PHE A 52 -15.36 9.67 3.23
N ALA A 53 -15.29 10.99 3.46
CA ALA A 53 -14.05 11.74 3.33
C ALA A 53 -12.97 11.25 4.30
N TYR A 54 -13.31 11.07 5.59
CA TYR A 54 -12.39 10.51 6.58
C TYR A 54 -11.94 9.09 6.21
N THR A 55 -12.86 8.24 5.76
CA THR A 55 -12.56 6.86 5.38
C THR A 55 -11.62 6.78 4.17
N LEU A 56 -11.91 7.51 3.11
CA LEU A 56 -11.10 7.48 1.88
C LEU A 56 -9.75 8.17 2.07
N LEU A 57 -9.68 9.22 2.90
CA LEU A 57 -8.40 9.78 3.33
C LEU A 57 -7.57 8.73 4.08
N GLY A 58 -8.19 7.98 4.99
CA GLY A 58 -7.54 6.86 5.65
C GLY A 58 -7.05 5.78 4.67
N TYR A 59 -7.82 5.47 3.62
CA TYR A 59 -7.39 4.54 2.57
C TYR A 59 -6.19 5.08 1.75
N ILE A 60 -6.14 6.38 1.46
CA ILE A 60 -4.99 7.00 0.81
C ILE A 60 -3.74 6.93 1.71
N ARG A 61 -3.90 7.19 3.01
CA ARG A 61 -2.83 7.06 4.01
C ARG A 61 -2.32 5.62 4.07
N PHE A 62 -3.21 4.63 4.01
CA PHE A 62 -2.85 3.22 3.92
C PHE A 62 -1.97 2.95 2.69
N ARG A 63 -2.35 3.46 1.51
CA ARG A 63 -1.58 3.28 0.28
C ARG A 63 -0.19 3.91 0.30
N ARG A 64 0.01 4.96 1.11
CA ARG A 64 1.34 5.55 1.38
C ARG A 64 2.16 4.80 2.43
N GLY A 65 1.59 3.80 3.09
CA GLY A 65 2.21 3.11 4.21
C GLY A 65 2.05 3.82 5.55
N ARG A 66 1.20 4.84 5.69
CA ARG A 66 0.92 5.50 6.98
C ARG A 66 -0.17 4.76 7.76
N LEU A 67 0.10 3.53 8.17
CA LEU A 67 -0.94 2.60 8.63
C LEU A 67 -1.57 3.01 9.97
N ALA A 68 -0.80 3.63 10.87
CA ALA A 68 -1.31 4.10 12.14
C ALA A 68 -2.35 5.22 11.96
N GLU A 69 -2.01 6.23 11.15
CA GLU A 69 -2.93 7.32 10.84
C GLU A 69 -4.11 6.85 9.99
N ALA A 70 -3.88 5.92 9.05
CA ALA A 70 -4.96 5.29 8.31
C ALA A 70 -6.00 4.68 9.27
N GLU A 71 -5.55 3.96 10.30
CA GLU A 71 -6.46 3.40 11.31
C GLU A 71 -7.26 4.49 12.03
N ASP A 72 -6.62 5.58 12.46
CA ASP A 72 -7.27 6.67 13.20
C ASP A 72 -8.34 7.39 12.34
N PHE A 73 -8.02 7.68 11.08
CA PHE A 73 -8.94 8.32 10.14
C PHE A 73 -10.12 7.41 9.81
N VAL A 74 -9.88 6.13 9.52
CA VAL A 74 -10.95 5.18 9.19
C VAL A 74 -11.85 4.92 10.40
N ARG A 75 -11.30 4.85 11.62
CA ARG A 75 -12.10 4.74 12.85
C ARG A 75 -13.00 5.95 13.06
N SER A 76 -12.50 7.15 12.79
CA SER A 76 -13.29 8.39 12.85
C SER A 76 -14.41 8.37 11.81
N GLY A 77 -14.10 7.96 10.57
CA GLY A 77 -15.08 7.77 9.50
C GLY A 77 -16.17 6.76 9.87
N LEU A 78 -15.79 5.60 10.42
CA LEU A 78 -16.70 4.56 10.87
C LEU A 78 -17.61 5.07 12.00
N GLN A 79 -17.06 5.78 12.98
CA GLN A 79 -17.84 6.33 14.09
C GLN A 79 -18.91 7.33 13.59
N ILE A 80 -18.61 8.12 12.57
CA ILE A 80 -19.60 9.01 11.94
C ILE A 80 -20.66 8.16 11.22
N ALA A 81 -20.26 7.13 10.48
CA ALA A 81 -21.18 6.24 9.76
C ALA A 81 -22.19 5.58 10.72
N ASP A 82 -21.73 5.09 11.87
CA ASP A 82 -22.56 4.43 12.87
C ASP A 82 -23.63 5.35 13.46
N ARG A 83 -23.36 6.66 13.56
CA ARG A 83 -24.36 7.63 14.00
C ARG A 83 -25.41 7.94 12.93
N VAL A 84 -25.06 7.75 11.65
CA VAL A 84 -25.97 8.02 10.52
C VAL A 84 -26.95 6.86 10.34
N GLY A 85 -26.50 5.61 10.48
CA GLY A 85 -27.37 4.45 10.38
C GLY A 85 -26.61 3.12 10.33
N HIS A 86 -27.35 2.05 10.03
CA HIS A 86 -26.81 0.69 9.93
C HIS A 86 -27.00 0.12 8.52
N GLY A 87 -26.02 -0.64 8.04
CA GLY A 87 -26.02 -1.26 6.71
C GLY A 87 -25.84 -0.24 5.57
N ILE A 88 -25.37 0.98 5.87
CA ILE A 88 -25.20 2.01 4.85
C ILE A 88 -23.87 1.82 4.10
N PRO A 89 -23.75 2.27 2.83
CA PRO A 89 -22.52 2.15 2.06
C PRO A 89 -21.29 2.71 2.78
N ALA A 90 -21.41 3.81 3.53
CA ALA A 90 -20.30 4.38 4.29
C ALA A 90 -19.67 3.39 5.30
N GLN A 91 -20.46 2.53 5.94
CA GLN A 91 -19.94 1.48 6.83
C GLN A 91 -19.17 0.42 6.04
N LEU A 92 -19.63 0.02 4.85
CA LEU A 92 -18.94 -0.98 4.03
C LEU A 92 -17.53 -0.51 3.64
N TYR A 93 -17.41 0.75 3.21
CA TYR A 93 -16.12 1.38 2.92
C TYR A 93 -15.21 1.43 4.15
N ALA A 94 -15.75 1.88 5.28
CA ALA A 94 -14.97 2.05 6.50
C ALA A 94 -14.52 0.70 7.07
N VAL A 95 -15.41 -0.29 7.11
CA VAL A 95 -15.09 -1.64 7.62
C VAL A 95 -14.07 -2.33 6.70
N GLY A 96 -14.24 -2.27 5.38
CA GLY A 96 -13.28 -2.86 4.44
C GLY A 96 -11.89 -2.25 4.58
N THR A 97 -11.81 -0.91 4.62
CA THR A 97 -10.54 -0.19 4.81
C THR A 97 -9.91 -0.46 6.17
N LEU A 98 -10.71 -0.56 7.23
CA LEU A 98 -10.24 -0.82 8.59
C LEU A 98 -9.70 -2.25 8.73
N VAL A 99 -10.40 -3.25 8.19
CA VAL A 99 -9.95 -4.64 8.17
C VAL A 99 -8.62 -4.74 7.43
N GLU A 100 -8.51 -4.16 6.23
CA GLU A 100 -7.27 -4.17 5.47
C GLU A 100 -6.11 -3.47 6.20
N THR A 101 -6.37 -2.32 6.82
CA THR A 101 -5.36 -1.59 7.61
C THR A 101 -4.92 -2.41 8.82
N LEU A 102 -5.85 -3.01 9.57
CA LEU A 102 -5.53 -3.83 10.73
C LEU A 102 -4.71 -5.08 10.34
N LEU A 103 -5.00 -5.70 9.20
CA LEU A 103 -4.20 -6.80 8.66
C LEU A 103 -2.76 -6.34 8.34
N ALA A 104 -2.59 -5.19 7.68
CA ALA A 104 -1.27 -4.65 7.38
C ALA A 104 -0.47 -4.29 8.64
N ARG A 105 -1.15 -3.86 9.70
CA ARG A 105 -0.55 -3.64 11.03
C ARG A 105 -0.24 -4.92 11.79
N GLY A 106 -0.68 -6.09 11.30
CA GLY A 106 -0.52 -7.36 12.00
C GLY A 106 -1.52 -7.62 13.12
N ARG A 107 -2.63 -6.87 13.16
CA ARG A 107 -3.68 -6.96 14.19
C ARG A 107 -4.83 -7.86 13.73
N THR A 108 -4.51 -9.08 13.32
CA THR A 108 -5.47 -10.01 12.69
C THR A 108 -6.70 -10.30 13.55
N ASP A 109 -6.53 -10.49 14.87
CA ASP A 109 -7.68 -10.73 15.76
C ASP A 109 -8.60 -9.51 15.89
N ALA A 110 -8.03 -8.29 15.85
CA ALA A 110 -8.83 -7.07 15.83
C ALA A 110 -9.57 -6.92 14.50
N ALA A 111 -8.92 -7.24 13.38
CA ALA A 111 -9.55 -7.26 12.06
C ALA A 111 -10.72 -8.24 12.01
N GLN A 112 -10.56 -9.44 12.59
CA GLN A 112 -11.63 -10.44 12.70
C GLN A 112 -12.81 -9.92 13.52
N ARG A 113 -12.56 -9.33 14.70
CA ARG A 113 -13.63 -8.76 15.54
C ARG A 113 -14.42 -7.66 14.83
N ILE A 114 -13.74 -6.79 14.09
CA ILE A 114 -14.40 -5.77 13.27
C ILE A 114 -15.25 -6.43 12.17
N ALA A 115 -14.69 -7.40 11.45
CA ALA A 115 -15.44 -8.10 10.40
C ALA A 115 -16.70 -8.78 10.95
N ASP A 116 -16.60 -9.47 12.10
CA ASP A 116 -17.74 -10.16 12.70
C ASP A 116 -18.81 -9.19 13.23
N GLY A 117 -18.39 -8.10 13.88
CA GLY A 117 -19.32 -7.09 14.42
C GLY A 117 -20.19 -6.40 13.36
N TYR A 118 -19.67 -6.30 12.12
CA TYR A 118 -20.38 -5.71 10.98
C TYR A 118 -20.86 -6.74 9.95
N ARG A 119 -20.75 -8.04 10.24
CA ARG A 119 -21.12 -9.13 9.32
C ARG A 119 -20.45 -8.98 7.94
N PHE A 120 -19.20 -8.53 7.96
CA PHE A 120 -18.45 -8.13 6.77
C PHE A 120 -18.15 -9.33 5.86
N GLY A 121 -18.61 -9.20 4.61
CA GLY A 121 -18.40 -10.21 3.57
C GLY A 121 -19.41 -11.36 3.60
N GLU A 122 -20.47 -11.30 4.42
CA GLU A 122 -21.62 -12.21 4.30
C GLU A 122 -22.44 -11.90 3.04
N ASP A 123 -22.56 -10.63 2.68
CA ASP A 123 -23.21 -10.16 1.45
C ASP A 123 -22.21 -9.55 0.47
N VAL A 124 -22.46 -9.73 -0.83
CA VAL A 124 -21.69 -9.10 -1.91
C VAL A 124 -22.41 -7.82 -2.33
N PRO A 125 -21.84 -6.63 -2.08
CA PRO A 125 -22.48 -5.40 -2.50
C PRO A 125 -22.59 -5.34 -4.02
N GLN A 126 -23.73 -4.87 -4.53
CA GLN A 126 -23.87 -4.58 -5.97
C GLN A 126 -23.17 -3.28 -6.37
N THR A 127 -22.90 -2.41 -5.39
CA THR A 127 -22.20 -1.14 -5.54
C THR A 127 -20.69 -1.34 -5.59
N VAL A 128 -20.02 -0.45 -6.33
CA VAL A 128 -18.56 -0.39 -6.33
C VAL A 128 -18.10 0.22 -5.00
N VAL A 129 -17.27 -0.52 -4.27
CA VAL A 129 -16.72 -0.16 -2.96
C VAL A 129 -15.20 -0.28 -3.01
N TYR A 130 -14.51 0.64 -2.35
CA TYR A 130 -13.05 0.70 -2.29
C TYR A 130 -12.59 0.60 -0.82
N PRO A 131 -11.74 -0.38 -0.46
CA PRO A 131 -11.33 -1.57 -1.23
C PRO A 131 -12.50 -2.55 -1.46
N ASP A 132 -12.35 -3.51 -2.39
CA ASP A 132 -13.40 -4.50 -2.68
C ASP A 132 -13.64 -5.43 -1.46
N PRO A 133 -14.89 -5.51 -0.93
CA PRO A 133 -15.15 -6.23 0.30
C PRO A 133 -14.88 -7.75 0.24
N GLN A 134 -15.14 -8.40 -0.89
CA GLN A 134 -14.89 -9.83 -1.01
C GLN A 134 -13.39 -10.13 -1.01
N VAL A 135 -12.60 -9.28 -1.67
CA VAL A 135 -11.15 -9.40 -1.71
C VAL A 135 -10.55 -9.20 -0.32
N VAL A 136 -10.99 -8.17 0.41
CA VAL A 136 -10.56 -7.94 1.80
C VAL A 136 -10.95 -9.12 2.70
N ARG A 137 -12.13 -9.70 2.52
CA ARG A 137 -12.53 -10.92 3.25
C ARG A 137 -11.61 -12.10 2.92
N GLY A 138 -11.23 -12.28 1.64
CA GLY A 138 -10.24 -13.27 1.22
C GLY A 138 -8.89 -13.08 1.94
N LYS A 139 -8.38 -11.85 1.99
CA LYS A 139 -7.16 -11.50 2.74
C LYS A 139 -7.27 -11.84 4.23
N LEU A 140 -8.41 -11.56 4.86
CA LEU A 140 -8.65 -11.90 6.26
C LEU A 140 -8.63 -13.42 6.47
N LEU A 141 -9.26 -14.20 5.58
CA LEU A 141 -9.24 -15.66 5.64
C LEU A 141 -7.80 -16.21 5.51
N LEU A 142 -6.98 -15.65 4.61
CA LEU A 142 -5.56 -16.00 4.51
C LEU A 142 -4.80 -15.72 5.81
N ALA A 143 -4.99 -14.52 6.38
CA ALA A 143 -4.33 -14.14 7.62
C ALA A 143 -4.74 -15.00 8.83
N ARG A 144 -5.90 -15.67 8.76
CA ARG A 144 -6.40 -16.64 9.75
C ARG A 144 -5.99 -18.09 9.44
N GLY A 145 -5.26 -18.34 8.36
CA GLY A 145 -4.87 -19.69 7.93
C GLY A 145 -6.00 -20.51 7.31
N ARG A 146 -7.14 -19.90 6.98
CA ARG A 146 -8.30 -20.55 6.33
C ARG A 146 -8.11 -20.57 4.82
N ILE A 147 -7.05 -21.26 4.37
CA ILE A 147 -6.54 -21.13 2.99
C ILE A 147 -7.57 -21.59 1.94
N ASP A 148 -8.26 -22.72 2.15
CA ASP A 148 -9.22 -23.23 1.15
C ASP A 148 -10.40 -22.28 0.95
N GLU A 149 -10.92 -21.70 2.04
CA GLU A 149 -11.99 -20.71 1.99
C GLU A 149 -11.51 -19.39 1.36
N ALA A 150 -10.27 -18.99 1.65
CA ALA A 150 -9.69 -17.82 1.02
C ALA A 150 -9.53 -17.99 -0.49
N VAL A 151 -9.06 -19.15 -0.96
CA VAL A 151 -8.96 -19.46 -2.39
C VAL A 151 -10.35 -19.38 -3.04
N GLN A 152 -11.36 -20.03 -2.46
CA GLN A 152 -12.73 -19.96 -2.98
C GLN A 152 -13.24 -18.51 -3.07
N GLN A 153 -13.04 -17.73 -2.02
CA GLN A 153 -13.47 -16.33 -1.95
C GLN A 153 -12.76 -15.44 -2.98
N LEU A 154 -11.44 -15.57 -3.11
CA LEU A 154 -10.63 -14.77 -4.03
C LEU A 154 -10.88 -15.14 -5.50
N THR A 155 -11.07 -16.42 -5.81
CA THR A 155 -11.48 -16.87 -7.14
C THR A 155 -12.86 -16.31 -7.51
N ALA A 156 -13.85 -16.42 -6.62
CA ALA A 156 -15.19 -15.89 -6.87
C ALA A 156 -15.19 -14.35 -7.04
N ALA A 157 -14.38 -13.63 -6.26
CA ALA A 157 -14.20 -12.20 -6.43
C ALA A 157 -13.56 -11.87 -7.78
N GLY A 158 -12.54 -12.63 -8.19
CA GLY A 158 -11.88 -12.48 -9.48
C GLY A 158 -12.82 -12.68 -10.66
N ASP A 159 -13.56 -13.79 -10.68
CA ASP A 159 -14.53 -14.09 -11.73
C ASP A 159 -15.57 -12.97 -11.87
N ARG A 160 -16.10 -12.49 -10.74
CA ARG A 160 -17.07 -11.37 -10.72
C ARG A 160 -16.48 -10.08 -11.30
N LEU A 161 -15.26 -9.73 -10.91
CA LEU A 161 -14.60 -8.50 -11.36
C LEU A 161 -14.26 -8.58 -12.86
N GLU A 162 -13.76 -9.73 -13.32
CA GLU A 162 -13.42 -9.93 -14.74
C GLU A 162 -14.66 -9.89 -15.64
N GLN A 163 -15.77 -10.51 -15.23
CA GLN A 163 -17.04 -10.43 -15.96
C GLN A 163 -17.55 -8.99 -16.13
N ARG A 164 -17.21 -8.10 -15.19
CA ARG A 164 -17.54 -6.67 -15.25
C ARG A 164 -16.49 -5.83 -15.99
N GLY A 165 -15.48 -6.46 -16.60
CA GLY A 165 -14.38 -5.76 -17.28
C GLY A 165 -13.42 -5.04 -16.33
N THR A 166 -13.47 -5.33 -15.03
CA THR A 166 -12.55 -4.74 -14.05
C THR A 166 -11.19 -5.43 -14.14
N GLN A 167 -10.20 -4.72 -14.68
CA GLN A 167 -8.85 -5.27 -14.89
C GLN A 167 -7.73 -4.47 -14.21
N ASN A 168 -8.04 -3.33 -13.59
CA ASN A 168 -7.03 -2.48 -12.96
C ASN A 168 -6.35 -3.21 -11.78
N PRO A 169 -5.04 -3.51 -11.88
CA PRO A 169 -4.33 -4.28 -10.86
C PRO A 169 -4.11 -3.50 -9.57
N ALA A 170 -4.09 -2.17 -9.62
CA ALA A 170 -3.88 -1.30 -8.46
C ALA A 170 -5.17 -1.10 -7.64
N TRP A 171 -6.35 -1.20 -8.27
CA TRP A 171 -7.62 -1.12 -7.55
C TRP A 171 -7.90 -2.38 -6.74
N SER A 172 -7.86 -3.55 -7.38
CA SER A 172 -8.24 -4.81 -6.75
C SER A 172 -7.18 -5.87 -7.03
N PRO A 173 -6.14 -5.98 -6.18
CA PRO A 173 -5.02 -6.88 -6.39
C PRO A 173 -5.34 -8.34 -5.98
N TRP A 174 -6.58 -8.80 -6.11
CA TRP A 174 -7.03 -10.13 -5.67
C TRP A 174 -6.18 -11.28 -6.23
N ARG A 175 -5.65 -11.11 -7.45
CA ARG A 175 -4.78 -12.10 -8.10
C ARG A 175 -3.48 -12.31 -7.35
N LEU A 176 -2.98 -11.27 -6.68
CA LEU A 176 -1.79 -11.34 -5.85
C LEU A 176 -2.05 -12.21 -4.61
N ASP A 177 -3.15 -11.95 -3.91
CA ASP A 177 -3.54 -12.73 -2.73
C ASP A 177 -3.84 -14.18 -3.09
N LEU A 178 -4.51 -14.40 -4.23
CA LEU A 178 -4.80 -15.75 -4.73
C LEU A 178 -3.51 -16.50 -5.09
N ALA A 179 -2.57 -15.84 -5.77
CA ALA A 179 -1.27 -16.45 -6.07
C ALA A 179 -0.55 -16.88 -4.78
N LEU A 180 -0.48 -16.00 -3.78
CA LEU A 180 0.13 -16.30 -2.48
C LEU A 180 -0.57 -17.47 -1.76
N ALA A 181 -1.91 -17.53 -1.81
CA ALA A 181 -2.69 -18.62 -1.23
C ALA A 181 -2.39 -19.99 -1.85
N LEU A 182 -1.98 -19.99 -3.12
CA LEU A 182 -1.77 -21.19 -3.93
C LEU A 182 -0.31 -21.66 -3.95
N VAL A 183 0.67 -20.85 -3.52
CA VAL A 183 2.12 -21.15 -3.64
C VAL A 183 2.47 -22.57 -3.18
N ASP A 184 2.04 -22.97 -1.99
CA ASP A 184 2.40 -24.27 -1.39
C ASP A 184 1.50 -25.43 -1.82
N ARG A 185 0.35 -25.14 -2.46
CA ARG A 185 -0.69 -26.13 -2.77
C ARG A 185 -0.79 -26.44 -4.26
N ARG A 186 -0.68 -25.42 -5.09
CA ARG A 186 -0.86 -25.45 -6.55
C ARG A 186 0.15 -24.50 -7.22
N PRO A 187 1.46 -24.80 -7.15
CA PRO A 187 2.52 -23.87 -7.53
C PRO A 187 2.45 -23.41 -8.99
N GLN A 188 1.98 -24.27 -9.91
CA GLN A 188 1.82 -23.91 -11.32
C GLN A 188 0.68 -22.90 -11.52
N GLU A 189 -0.43 -23.07 -10.81
CA GLU A 189 -1.57 -22.14 -10.84
C GLU A 189 -1.18 -20.80 -10.20
N ALA A 190 -0.47 -20.85 -9.06
CA ALA A 190 0.07 -19.68 -8.39
C ALA A 190 0.97 -18.85 -9.32
N ARG A 191 1.89 -19.51 -10.03
CA ARG A 191 2.79 -18.86 -10.99
C ARG A 191 2.03 -18.21 -12.14
N ARG A 192 1.03 -18.88 -12.71
CA ARG A 192 0.19 -18.31 -13.78
C ARG A 192 -0.51 -17.02 -13.31
N HIS A 193 -1.09 -17.03 -12.11
CA HIS A 193 -1.71 -15.83 -11.55
C HIS A 193 -0.69 -14.70 -11.31
N ALA A 194 0.50 -15.02 -10.79
CA ALA A 194 1.54 -14.02 -10.58
C ALA A 194 2.08 -13.42 -11.88
N ASP A 195 2.34 -14.25 -12.90
CA ASP A 195 2.81 -13.79 -14.22
C ASP A 195 1.78 -12.87 -14.90
N GLU A 196 0.50 -13.23 -14.81
CA GLU A 196 -0.58 -12.38 -15.35
C GLU A 196 -0.70 -11.06 -14.57
N ALA A 197 -0.54 -11.08 -13.24
CA ALA A 197 -0.50 -9.87 -12.44
C ALA A 197 0.65 -8.94 -12.85
N VAL A 198 1.85 -9.47 -13.09
CA VAL A 198 3.00 -8.69 -13.58
C VAL A 198 2.69 -8.08 -14.95
N ALA A 199 2.10 -8.85 -15.88
CA ALA A 199 1.73 -8.35 -17.20
C ALA A 199 0.73 -7.18 -17.11
N ARG A 200 -0.31 -7.32 -16.28
CA ARG A 200 -1.31 -6.24 -16.07
C ARG A 200 -0.70 -5.02 -15.38
N ALA A 201 0.17 -5.23 -14.39
CA ALA A 201 0.85 -4.14 -13.69
C ALA A 201 1.76 -3.33 -14.62
N ARG A 202 2.52 -4.01 -15.49
CA ARG A 202 3.34 -3.36 -16.52
C ARG A 202 2.52 -2.61 -17.55
N ALA A 203 1.36 -3.16 -17.96
CA ALA A 203 0.44 -2.46 -18.85
C ALA A 203 -0.19 -1.21 -18.21
N PHE A 204 -0.44 -1.23 -16.89
CA PHE A 204 -0.94 -0.08 -16.15
C PHE A 204 0.15 0.98 -15.90
N GLY A 205 1.39 0.55 -15.64
CA GLY A 205 2.59 1.39 -15.73
C GLY A 205 3.01 2.11 -14.45
N THR A 206 2.30 1.96 -13.33
CA THR A 206 2.69 2.56 -12.05
C THR A 206 3.74 1.73 -11.33
N ALA A 207 4.72 2.40 -10.73
CA ALA A 207 5.85 1.74 -10.06
C ALA A 207 5.38 0.88 -8.87
N SER A 208 4.39 1.36 -8.09
CA SER A 208 3.83 0.58 -6.98
C SER A 208 3.21 -0.75 -7.43
N ALA A 209 2.35 -0.73 -8.46
CA ALA A 209 1.70 -1.94 -8.98
C ALA A 209 2.70 -2.94 -9.54
N ILE A 210 3.71 -2.47 -10.30
CA ILE A 210 4.73 -3.33 -10.88
C ILE A 210 5.55 -4.00 -9.78
N GLY A 211 6.05 -3.22 -8.81
CA GLY A 211 6.85 -3.77 -7.73
C GLY A 211 6.08 -4.75 -6.83
N GLN A 212 4.81 -4.45 -6.54
CA GLN A 212 3.95 -5.36 -5.78
C GLN A 212 3.73 -6.70 -6.51
N ALA A 213 3.48 -6.66 -7.82
CA ALA A 213 3.30 -7.87 -8.63
C ALA A 213 4.59 -8.70 -8.75
N LEU A 214 5.74 -8.05 -8.96
CA LEU A 214 7.05 -8.70 -9.04
C LEU A 214 7.42 -9.40 -7.72
N ARG A 215 7.12 -8.77 -6.56
CA ARG A 215 7.31 -9.38 -5.25
C ARG A 215 6.53 -10.69 -5.12
N VAL A 216 5.29 -10.73 -5.59
CA VAL A 216 4.46 -11.94 -5.56
C VAL A 216 4.95 -12.98 -6.56
N ALA A 217 5.37 -12.57 -7.76
CA ALA A 217 6.00 -13.48 -8.72
C ALA A 217 7.26 -14.16 -8.15
N ALA A 218 8.06 -13.42 -7.39
CA ALA A 218 9.22 -13.97 -6.68
C ALA A 218 8.82 -15.04 -5.66
N ALA A 219 7.72 -14.87 -4.93
CA ALA A 219 7.22 -15.88 -3.98
C ALA A 219 6.78 -17.19 -4.66
N THR A 220 6.49 -17.18 -5.97
CA THR A 220 6.16 -18.38 -6.76
C THR A 220 7.37 -19.00 -7.49
N SER A 221 8.57 -18.48 -7.22
CA SER A 221 9.81 -18.81 -7.92
C SER A 221 10.84 -19.44 -6.99
N ASP A 222 11.79 -20.20 -7.55
CA ASP A 222 12.98 -20.62 -6.82
C ASP A 222 13.88 -19.42 -6.46
N PRO A 223 14.82 -19.56 -5.50
CA PRO A 223 15.67 -18.45 -5.07
C PRO A 223 16.47 -17.77 -6.20
N ALA A 224 16.93 -18.52 -7.21
CA ALA A 224 17.75 -17.98 -8.30
C ALA A 224 16.93 -17.02 -9.17
N ARG A 225 15.65 -17.31 -9.39
CA ARG A 225 14.73 -16.42 -10.09
C ARG A 225 14.08 -15.38 -9.18
N ALA A 226 13.90 -15.68 -7.90
CA ALA A 226 13.30 -14.77 -6.93
C ALA A 226 14.17 -13.53 -6.66
N ILE A 227 15.50 -13.68 -6.56
CA ILE A 227 16.41 -12.55 -6.31
C ILE A 227 16.30 -11.43 -7.37
N PRO A 228 16.44 -11.69 -8.69
CA PRO A 228 16.33 -10.62 -9.68
C PRO A 228 14.93 -10.00 -9.72
N LEU A 229 13.86 -10.79 -9.51
CA LEU A 229 12.50 -10.26 -9.42
C LEU A 229 12.33 -9.34 -8.20
N LEU A 230 12.90 -9.69 -7.04
CA LEU A 230 12.86 -8.87 -5.84
C LEU A 230 13.74 -7.63 -5.94
N THR A 231 14.86 -7.70 -6.66
CA THR A 231 15.67 -6.52 -7.00
C THR A 231 14.85 -5.55 -7.85
N GLU A 232 14.27 -6.01 -8.96
CA GLU A 232 13.40 -5.18 -9.82
C GLU A 232 12.18 -4.63 -9.04
N ALA A 233 11.61 -5.43 -8.14
CA ALA A 233 10.52 -5.00 -7.27
C ALA A 233 10.92 -3.84 -6.36
N VAL A 234 12.08 -3.94 -5.70
CA VAL A 234 12.62 -2.88 -4.85
C VAL A 234 12.91 -1.62 -5.67
N ASP A 235 13.53 -1.75 -6.84
CA ASP A 235 13.86 -0.61 -7.71
C ASP A 235 12.61 0.18 -8.13
N HIS A 236 11.51 -0.51 -8.45
CA HIS A 236 10.23 0.14 -8.72
C HIS A 236 9.61 0.75 -7.45
N LEU A 237 9.59 0.03 -6.33
CA LEU A 237 8.96 0.51 -5.11
C LEU A 237 9.70 1.70 -4.50
N GLU A 238 11.02 1.79 -4.65
CA GLU A 238 11.83 2.96 -4.28
C GLU A 238 11.43 4.22 -5.07
N GLN A 239 10.87 4.08 -6.27
CA GLN A 239 10.39 5.19 -7.11
C GLN A 239 8.91 5.52 -6.86
N SER A 240 8.27 4.85 -5.90
CA SER A 240 6.85 4.99 -5.59
C SER A 240 6.64 5.52 -4.17
N PRO A 241 5.44 6.05 -3.86
CA PRO A 241 5.08 6.45 -2.50
C PRO A 241 4.61 5.28 -1.62
N ALA A 242 4.66 4.03 -2.10
CA ALA A 242 4.07 2.86 -1.44
C ALA A 242 5.02 2.20 -0.42
N ALA A 243 5.33 2.92 0.68
CA ALA A 243 6.33 2.50 1.66
C ALA A 243 6.06 1.13 2.32
N TYR A 244 4.79 0.77 2.54
CA TYR A 244 4.42 -0.53 3.10
C TYR A 244 4.78 -1.68 2.16
N GLU A 245 4.56 -1.52 0.85
CA GLU A 245 4.93 -2.53 -0.14
C GLU A 245 6.46 -2.59 -0.34
N LEU A 246 7.15 -1.45 -0.28
CA LEU A 246 8.62 -1.40 -0.25
C LEU A 246 9.18 -2.20 0.93
N ALA A 247 8.62 -2.02 2.13
CA ALA A 247 9.03 -2.77 3.31
C ALA A 247 8.88 -4.29 3.10
N HIS A 248 7.78 -4.73 2.49
CA HIS A 248 7.59 -6.15 2.15
C HIS A 248 8.66 -6.65 1.17
N ALA A 249 8.91 -5.92 0.08
CA ALA A 249 9.90 -6.31 -0.92
C ALA A 249 11.32 -6.39 -0.34
N LEU A 250 11.71 -5.43 0.51
CA LEU A 250 13.00 -5.45 1.22
C LEU A 250 13.13 -6.66 2.15
N VAL A 251 12.09 -6.95 2.94
CA VAL A 251 12.09 -8.11 3.87
C VAL A 251 12.10 -9.43 3.11
N ASP A 252 11.32 -9.55 2.03
CA ASP A 252 11.28 -10.73 1.17
C ASP A 252 12.65 -10.94 0.48
N ARG A 253 13.26 -9.89 -0.09
CA ARG A 253 14.61 -9.93 -0.68
C ARG A 253 15.66 -10.36 0.32
N GLY A 254 15.69 -9.73 1.49
CA GLY A 254 16.62 -10.08 2.56
C GLY A 254 16.43 -11.51 3.08
N THR A 255 15.19 -12.01 3.08
CA THR A 255 14.89 -13.40 3.44
C THR A 255 15.47 -14.38 2.43
N VAL A 256 15.28 -14.13 1.13
CA VAL A 256 15.81 -15.00 0.07
C VAL A 256 17.34 -14.96 0.04
N LEU A 257 17.95 -13.77 0.13
CA LEU A 257 19.42 -13.61 0.19
C LEU A 257 20.03 -14.41 1.35
N ARG A 258 19.40 -14.36 2.53
CA ARG A 258 19.84 -15.17 3.68
C ARG A 258 19.76 -16.66 3.37
N SER A 259 18.68 -17.11 2.72
CA SER A 259 18.50 -18.54 2.40
C SER A 259 19.55 -19.10 1.45
N VAL A 260 20.17 -18.24 0.62
CA VAL A 260 21.26 -18.62 -0.30
C VAL A 260 22.66 -18.31 0.26
N GLY A 261 22.76 -17.84 1.51
CA GLY A 261 24.03 -17.61 2.21
C GLY A 261 24.67 -16.23 2.02
N ASP A 262 24.03 -15.30 1.30
CA ASP A 262 24.52 -13.92 1.14
C ASP A 262 24.09 -13.07 2.35
N LEU A 263 24.78 -13.26 3.47
CA LEU A 263 24.43 -12.65 4.75
C LEU A 263 24.62 -11.13 4.78
N ASP A 264 25.61 -10.60 4.06
CA ASP A 264 25.91 -9.18 4.04
C ASP A 264 24.80 -8.39 3.33
N GLN A 265 24.40 -8.84 2.14
CA GLN A 265 23.28 -8.22 1.43
C GLN A 265 21.96 -8.49 2.16
N ALA A 266 21.76 -9.69 2.72
CA ALA A 266 20.57 -9.98 3.51
C ALA A 266 20.42 -9.02 4.69
N ALA A 267 21.51 -8.74 5.42
CA ALA A 267 21.51 -7.80 6.54
C ALA A 267 21.05 -6.41 6.11
N GLN A 268 21.63 -5.88 5.03
CA GLN A 268 21.30 -4.55 4.50
C GLN A 268 19.81 -4.44 4.17
N GLN A 269 19.27 -5.40 3.42
CA GLN A 269 17.86 -5.41 3.02
C GLN A 269 16.92 -5.58 4.23
N LEU A 270 17.25 -6.46 5.18
CA LEU A 270 16.43 -6.70 6.36
C LEU A 270 16.42 -5.51 7.33
N TYR A 271 17.54 -4.80 7.52
CA TYR A 271 17.57 -3.59 8.34
C TYR A 271 16.69 -2.50 7.73
N ARG A 272 16.88 -2.22 6.43
CA ARG A 272 16.05 -1.23 5.72
C ARG A 272 14.57 -1.59 5.78
N GLY A 273 14.23 -2.84 5.46
CA GLY A 273 12.85 -3.32 5.53
C GLY A 273 12.23 -3.24 6.92
N MET A 274 13.01 -3.53 7.98
CA MET A 274 12.57 -3.38 9.37
C MET A 274 12.29 -1.91 9.72
N GLU A 275 13.21 -1.00 9.38
CA GLU A 275 13.06 0.44 9.65
C GLU A 275 11.85 1.01 8.92
N THR A 276 11.69 0.72 7.63
CA THR A 276 10.52 1.12 6.85
C THR A 276 9.22 0.54 7.44
N ALA A 277 9.21 -0.74 7.83
CA ALA A 277 8.03 -1.36 8.45
C ALA A 277 7.64 -0.70 9.78
N VAL A 278 8.61 -0.31 10.61
CA VAL A 278 8.36 0.39 11.87
C VAL A 278 7.78 1.78 11.62
N VAL A 279 8.36 2.54 10.68
CA VAL A 279 7.84 3.86 10.28
C VAL A 279 6.40 3.73 9.76
N CYS A 280 6.10 2.67 9.01
CA CYS A 280 4.75 2.42 8.50
C CYS A 280 3.73 2.03 9.60
N GLY A 281 4.19 1.55 10.76
CA GLY A 281 3.32 0.90 11.76
C GLY A 281 2.91 -0.53 11.38
N ALA A 282 3.71 -1.20 10.54
CA ALA A 282 3.52 -2.58 10.11
C ALA A 282 4.17 -3.58 11.09
N ASP A 283 3.60 -3.69 12.29
CA ASP A 283 4.23 -4.34 13.45
C ASP A 283 4.61 -5.81 13.21
N ALA A 284 3.75 -6.57 12.53
CA ALA A 284 4.03 -7.96 12.17
C ALA A 284 5.19 -8.09 11.18
N LEU A 285 5.27 -7.21 10.18
CA LEU A 285 6.36 -7.21 9.20
C LEU A 285 7.69 -6.82 9.84
N ALA A 286 7.69 -5.80 10.70
CA ALA A 286 8.87 -5.42 11.49
C ALA A 286 9.33 -6.58 12.38
N THR A 287 8.39 -7.34 12.97
CA THR A 287 8.70 -8.53 13.76
C THR A 287 9.27 -9.66 12.90
N ARG A 288 8.72 -9.90 11.71
CA ARG A 288 9.27 -10.84 10.74
C ARG A 288 10.72 -10.48 10.40
N ALA A 289 10.99 -9.23 10.04
CA ALA A 289 12.35 -8.76 9.73
C ALA A 289 13.34 -8.96 10.90
N ARG A 290 12.91 -8.62 12.13
CA ARG A 290 13.70 -8.89 13.36
C ARG A 290 14.04 -10.37 13.55
N ASN A 291 13.06 -11.24 13.33
CA ASN A 291 13.28 -12.69 13.45
C ASN A 291 14.25 -13.20 12.38
N GLN A 292 14.17 -12.66 11.16
CA GLN A 292 15.11 -13.00 10.08
C GLN A 292 16.55 -12.54 10.40
N LEU A 293 16.73 -11.34 10.97
CA LEU A 293 18.02 -10.82 11.42
C LEU A 293 18.60 -11.66 12.57
N ALA A 294 17.77 -12.00 13.57
CA ALA A 294 18.18 -12.82 14.69
C ALA A 294 18.61 -14.23 14.25
N ALA A 295 17.89 -14.82 13.29
CA ALA A 295 18.26 -16.10 12.69
C ALA A 295 19.60 -16.06 11.92
N ALA A 296 20.04 -14.88 11.48
CA ALA A 296 21.36 -14.66 10.87
C ALA A 296 22.45 -14.33 11.91
N GLY A 297 22.14 -14.35 13.22
CA GLY A 297 23.08 -13.97 14.28
C GLY A 297 23.32 -12.45 14.39
N LEU A 298 22.54 -11.64 13.70
CA LEU A 298 22.67 -10.19 13.66
C LEU A 298 21.79 -9.54 14.73
N ARG A 299 22.30 -8.49 15.39
CA ARG A 299 21.55 -7.75 16.41
C ARG A 299 20.70 -6.65 15.76
N PRO A 300 19.37 -6.66 15.89
CA PRO A 300 18.53 -5.59 15.40
C PRO A 300 18.98 -4.23 15.95
N ARG A 301 19.16 -3.24 15.07
CA ARG A 301 19.38 -1.86 15.48
C ARG A 301 18.07 -1.28 15.99
N ARG A 302 18.16 -0.33 16.93
CA ARG A 302 16.98 0.40 17.38
C ARG A 302 16.49 1.25 16.20
N PRO A 303 15.27 1.05 15.71
CA PRO A 303 14.76 1.84 14.59
C PRO A 303 14.60 3.30 15.01
N PRO A 304 14.77 4.25 14.08
CA PRO A 304 14.48 5.65 14.34
C PRO A 304 13.01 5.83 14.72
N THR A 305 12.74 6.77 15.62
CA THR A 305 11.37 7.26 15.87
C THR A 305 10.83 7.92 14.61
N ALA A 306 9.55 7.69 14.30
CA ALA A 306 8.88 8.27 13.13
C ALA A 306 9.13 9.79 13.09
N GLU A 307 9.95 10.23 12.14
CA GLU A 307 10.21 11.64 11.87
C GLU A 307 9.02 12.26 11.12
N ARG A 308 8.83 13.56 11.33
CA ARG A 308 7.75 14.37 10.77
C ARG A 308 7.78 14.32 9.23
N ASP A 309 6.64 14.55 8.58
CA ASP A 309 6.47 14.63 7.11
C ASP A 309 7.22 15.81 6.43
N VAL A 310 8.26 16.33 7.07
CA VAL A 310 9.06 17.43 6.56
C VAL A 310 10.31 16.85 5.94
N LEU A 311 10.62 17.31 4.73
CA LEU A 311 11.87 16.96 4.08
C LEU A 311 13.04 17.50 4.91
N THR A 312 14.04 16.66 5.14
CA THR A 312 15.32 17.12 5.67
C THR A 312 16.02 18.00 4.65
N THR A 313 16.97 18.83 5.07
CA THR A 313 17.78 19.66 4.15
C THR A 313 18.46 18.84 3.06
N ARG A 314 18.87 17.60 3.37
CA ARG A 314 19.50 16.70 2.41
C ARG A 314 18.49 16.14 1.40
N GLU A 315 17.32 15.73 1.88
CA GLU A 315 16.20 15.27 1.03
C GLU A 315 15.72 16.40 0.10
N GLU A 316 15.56 17.62 0.61
CA GLU A 316 15.17 18.78 -0.18
C GLU A 316 16.21 19.10 -1.26
N ALA A 317 17.51 19.10 -0.92
CA ALA A 317 18.58 19.32 -1.90
C ALA A 317 18.57 18.26 -3.02
N ALA A 318 18.40 16.98 -2.69
CA ALA A 318 18.28 15.90 -3.67
C ALA A 318 17.02 16.05 -4.54
N ALA A 319 15.87 16.31 -3.91
CA ALA A 319 14.59 16.49 -4.58
C ALA A 319 14.65 17.63 -5.61
N LEU A 320 15.25 18.77 -5.26
CA LEU A 320 15.43 19.91 -6.17
C LEU A 320 16.33 19.56 -7.38
N LEU A 321 17.35 18.72 -7.20
CA LEU A 321 18.21 18.27 -8.30
C LEU A 321 17.47 17.30 -9.23
N VAL A 322 16.73 16.34 -8.67
CA VAL A 322 15.91 15.40 -9.46
C VAL A 322 14.79 16.14 -10.20
N ALA A 323 14.16 17.13 -9.57
CA ALA A 323 13.14 17.98 -10.19
C ALA A 323 13.69 18.79 -11.37
N LYS A 324 15.01 19.08 -11.40
CA LYS A 324 15.71 19.69 -12.54
C LYS A 324 16.06 18.69 -13.65
N GLY A 325 15.71 17.42 -13.50
CA GLY A 325 15.92 16.37 -14.49
C GLY A 325 17.20 15.56 -14.31
N LEU A 326 17.93 15.72 -13.21
CA LEU A 326 19.14 14.93 -12.95
C LEU A 326 18.78 13.49 -12.54
N ASP A 327 19.54 12.52 -13.04
CA ASP A 327 19.49 11.13 -12.59
C ASP A 327 20.21 10.94 -11.24
N ASN A 328 20.05 9.76 -10.64
CA ASN A 328 20.59 9.46 -9.31
C ASN A 328 22.12 9.53 -9.30
N THR A 329 22.79 9.10 -10.37
CA THR A 329 24.25 9.17 -10.51
C THR A 329 24.76 10.62 -10.49
N ALA A 330 24.12 11.53 -11.23
CA ALA A 330 24.49 12.95 -11.25
C ALA A 330 24.20 13.63 -9.91
N VAL A 331 23.11 13.26 -9.23
CA VAL A 331 22.79 13.74 -7.88
C VAL A 331 23.84 13.25 -6.88
N ALA A 332 24.23 11.98 -6.96
CA ALA A 332 25.24 11.37 -6.09
C ALA A 332 26.58 12.11 -6.17
N GLY A 333 27.03 12.43 -7.39
CA GLY A 333 28.23 13.24 -7.61
C GLY A 333 28.15 14.65 -7.02
N ARG A 334 26.98 15.28 -7.02
CA ARG A 334 26.78 16.63 -6.42
C ARG A 334 26.67 16.60 -4.91
N LEU A 335 26.12 15.53 -4.34
CA LEU A 335 25.91 15.38 -2.90
C LEU A 335 27.07 14.65 -2.21
N GLY A 336 28.13 14.29 -2.93
CA GLY A 336 29.25 13.51 -2.38
C GLY A 336 28.79 12.18 -1.77
N SER A 337 27.83 11.53 -2.41
CA SER A 337 27.19 10.27 -1.97
C SER A 337 27.32 9.22 -3.08
N ASP A 338 26.99 7.97 -2.79
CA ASP A 338 26.81 6.94 -3.82
C ASP A 338 25.36 6.91 -4.36
N GLU A 339 25.16 6.23 -5.49
CA GLU A 339 23.86 6.17 -6.18
C GLU A 339 22.78 5.46 -5.36
N GLN A 340 23.16 4.42 -4.61
CA GLN A 340 22.22 3.67 -3.76
C GLN A 340 21.70 4.57 -2.63
N THR A 341 22.60 5.32 -1.97
CA THR A 341 22.23 6.32 -0.97
C THR A 341 21.27 7.36 -1.54
N VAL A 342 21.46 7.81 -2.79
CA VAL A 342 20.53 8.74 -3.43
C VAL A 342 19.19 8.09 -3.73
N SER A 343 19.16 6.83 -4.19
CA SER A 343 17.90 6.10 -4.42
C SER A 343 17.08 6.00 -3.14
N GLU A 344 17.73 5.63 -2.03
CA GLU A 344 17.11 5.54 -0.72
C GLU A 344 16.59 6.90 -0.21
N LEU A 345 17.38 7.95 -0.41
CA LEU A 345 16.99 9.32 -0.09
C LEU A 345 15.77 9.78 -0.90
N MET A 346 15.74 9.47 -2.20
CA MET A 346 14.61 9.80 -3.07
C MET A 346 13.37 8.97 -2.75
N SER A 347 13.52 7.70 -2.35
CA SER A 347 12.42 6.88 -1.87
C SER A 347 11.76 7.49 -0.63
N ALA A 348 12.56 8.01 0.30
CA ALA A 348 12.05 8.76 1.46
C ALA A 348 11.31 10.04 1.03
N VAL A 349 11.83 10.79 0.05
CA VAL A 349 11.16 11.98 -0.52
C VAL A 349 9.80 11.61 -1.14
N PHE A 350 9.75 10.60 -2.01
CA PHE A 350 8.52 10.15 -2.67
C PHE A 350 7.48 9.69 -1.64
N THR A 351 7.91 8.97 -0.62
CA THR A 351 7.05 8.56 0.50
C THR A 351 6.51 9.76 1.26
N LYS A 352 7.36 10.72 1.66
CA LYS A 352 6.98 11.91 2.46
C LYS A 352 6.08 12.88 1.70
N LEU A 353 6.31 13.07 0.40
CA LEU A 353 5.48 13.93 -0.45
C LEU A 353 4.25 13.21 -1.02
N GLY A 354 4.21 11.87 -0.97
CA GLY A 354 3.14 11.09 -1.58
C GLY A 354 3.11 11.27 -3.10
N THR A 355 4.28 11.24 -3.73
CA THR A 355 4.44 11.53 -5.16
C THR A 355 5.45 10.59 -5.78
N ASP A 356 5.53 10.60 -7.09
CA ASP A 356 6.52 9.88 -7.88
C ASP A 356 7.47 10.86 -8.57
N ARG A 357 8.40 10.33 -9.38
CA ARG A 357 9.36 11.15 -10.11
C ARG A 357 8.67 12.15 -11.06
N LEU A 358 7.52 11.78 -11.65
CA LEU A 358 6.77 12.63 -12.57
C LEU A 358 6.04 13.76 -11.83
N GLY A 359 5.49 13.48 -10.65
CA GLY A 359 4.78 14.44 -9.81
C GLY A 359 5.69 15.35 -8.98
N LEU A 360 6.97 14.99 -8.82
CA LEU A 360 7.91 15.67 -7.92
C LEU A 360 8.01 17.18 -8.13
N ARG A 361 8.17 17.65 -9.38
CA ARG A 361 8.28 19.08 -9.69
C ARG A 361 7.10 19.88 -9.14
N ARG A 362 5.89 19.37 -9.36
CA ARG A 362 4.66 19.99 -8.88
C ARG A 362 4.59 19.97 -7.35
N SER A 363 4.94 18.85 -6.73
CA SER A 363 4.96 18.73 -5.26
C SER A 363 5.94 19.70 -4.60
N LEU A 364 6.95 20.19 -5.32
CA LEU A 364 7.90 21.21 -4.88
C LEU A 364 7.51 22.65 -5.30
N GLY A 365 6.42 22.82 -6.07
CA GLY A 365 5.99 24.14 -6.57
C GLY A 365 6.86 24.72 -7.71
N LEU A 366 7.48 23.87 -8.53
CA LEU A 366 8.44 24.22 -9.60
C LEU A 366 7.92 24.06 -11.03
#